data_AF-A0A3Q0CJP9-F1
#
_entry.id   AF-A0A3Q0CJP9-F1
#
_cell.length_a   1.000
_cell.length_b   1.000
_cell.length_c   1.000
_cell.angle_alpha   90.00
_cell.angle_beta   90.00
_cell.angle_gamma   90.00
#
_symmetry.space_group_name_H-M   'P 1'
#
loop_
_entity.id
_entity.type
_entity.pdbx_description
1 polymer ?
#
loop_
_entity_poly.entity_id
_entity_poly.type
_entity_poly.pdbx_seq_one_letter_code
_entity_poly.pdbx_strand_id
1 'polypeptide(L)' 'MSGSPVKRQRMESALDQLKQFTTVVADTGDFNAIDEYKPQDATTNPSLILAAAQMPAYQELVEEAIAYGKKLGG' A
#
# COMPACT_ATOMS: atom_id res chain seq x y z
N MET A 1 17.85 -26.90 -38.68
CA MET A 1 16.67 -26.17 -38.19
C MET A 1 17.00 -25.61 -36.81
N SER A 2 17.47 -24.35 -36.72
CA SER A 2 17.76 -23.70 -35.44
C SER A 2 16.60 -22.77 -35.08
N GLY A 3 15.74 -23.19 -34.16
CA GLY A 3 14.70 -22.34 -33.61
C GLY A 3 15.32 -21.29 -32.69
N SER A 4 15.21 -20.02 -33.06
CA SER A 4 15.59 -18.90 -32.20
C SER A 4 14.70 -18.88 -30.95
N PRO A 5 15.24 -18.60 -29.75
CA PRO A 5 14.43 -18.48 -28.55
C PRO A 5 13.61 -17.19 -28.62
N VAL A 6 12.29 -17.33 -28.67
CA VAL A 6 11.37 -16.19 -28.57
C VAL A 6 11.55 -15.56 -27.19
N LYS A 7 12.17 -14.37 -27.13
CA LYS A 7 12.17 -13.53 -25.92
C LYS A 7 10.71 -13.32 -25.52
N ARG A 8 10.30 -13.83 -24.35
CA ARG A 8 9.01 -13.47 -23.76
C ARG A 8 8.99 -11.96 -23.58
N GLN A 9 8.20 -11.28 -24.39
CA GLN A 9 7.98 -9.86 -24.30
C GLN A 9 7.26 -9.59 -22.97
N ARG A 10 7.85 -8.78 -22.10
CA ARG A 10 7.24 -8.40 -20.83
C ARG A 10 6.09 -7.46 -21.17
N MET A 11 4.87 -7.99 -21.22
CA MET A 11 3.68 -7.14 -21.33
C MET A 11 3.51 -6.40 -20.01
N GLU A 12 3.34 -5.08 -20.09
CA GLU A 12 3.00 -4.24 -18.93
C GLU A 12 1.70 -4.73 -18.30
N SER A 13 1.63 -4.72 -16.96
CA SER A 13 0.41 -5.15 -16.26
C SER A 13 -0.74 -4.18 -16.55
N ALA A 14 -1.98 -4.62 -16.36
CA ALA A 14 -3.14 -3.71 -16.49
C ALA A 14 -3.04 -2.50 -15.54
N LEU A 15 -2.42 -2.67 -14.36
CA LEU A 15 -2.17 -1.59 -13.42
C LEU A 15 -1.16 -0.58 -13.98
N ASP A 16 -0.07 -1.06 -14.58
CA ASP A 16 0.95 -0.18 -15.17
C ASP A 16 0.37 0.62 -16.34
N GLN A 17 -0.46 -0.02 -17.17
CA GLN A 17 -1.18 0.66 -18.25
C GLN A 17 -2.17 1.69 -17.69
N LEU A 18 -2.91 1.38 -16.61
CA LEU A 18 -3.86 2.32 -16.00
C LEU A 18 -3.16 3.59 -15.48
N LYS A 19 -1.96 3.46 -14.89
CA LYS A 19 -1.16 4.59 -14.39
C LYS A 19 -0.78 5.60 -15.47
N GLN A 20 -0.74 5.21 -16.75
CA GLN A 20 -0.44 6.12 -17.86
C GLN A 20 -1.60 7.10 -18.16
N PHE A 21 -2.84 6.75 -17.77
CA PHE A 21 -4.03 7.52 -18.09
C PHE A 21 -4.73 8.10 -16.85
N THR A 22 -4.53 7.48 -15.69
CA THR A 22 -5.24 7.80 -14.46
C THR A 22 -4.27 7.86 -13.29
N THR A 23 -4.46 8.83 -12.41
CA THR A 23 -3.79 8.86 -11.10
C THR A 23 -4.33 7.72 -10.23
N VAL A 24 -3.50 6.72 -9.97
CA VAL A 24 -3.87 5.58 -9.12
C VAL A 24 -3.69 5.93 -7.64
N VAL A 25 -4.70 5.61 -6.84
CA VAL A 25 -4.73 5.82 -5.38
C VAL A 25 -4.93 4.47 -4.70
N ALA A 26 -4.18 4.18 -3.63
CA ALA A 26 -4.41 2.99 -2.81
C ALA A 26 -5.34 3.30 -1.63
N ASP A 27 -6.46 2.59 -1.52
CA ASP A 27 -7.41 2.75 -0.42
C ASP A 27 -7.15 1.71 0.69
N THR A 28 -6.17 2.00 1.54
CA THR A 28 -5.73 1.07 2.59
C THR A 28 -5.08 1.79 3.77
N GLY A 29 -5.19 1.19 4.97
CA GLY A 29 -4.38 1.54 6.13
C GLY A 29 -3.08 0.72 6.26
N ASP A 30 -2.86 -0.24 5.35
CA ASP A 30 -1.69 -1.12 5.32
C ASP A 30 -0.56 -0.51 4.47
N PHE A 31 0.46 0.03 5.14
CA PHE A 31 1.60 0.68 4.48
C PHE A 31 2.41 -0.27 3.58
N ASN A 32 2.46 -1.57 3.91
CA ASN A 32 3.17 -2.54 3.08
C ASN A 32 2.54 -2.67 1.68
N ALA A 33 1.21 -2.62 1.61
CA ALA A 33 0.50 -2.66 0.34
C ALA A 33 0.70 -1.38 -0.49
N ILE A 34 0.82 -0.22 0.16
CA ILE A 34 1.14 1.04 -0.53
C ILE A 34 2.53 0.93 -1.19
N ASP A 35 3.49 0.35 -0.47
CA ASP A 35 4.83 0.16 -0.99
C ASP A 35 4.92 -0.88 -2.12
N GLU A 36 4.06 -1.89 -2.14
CA GLU A 36 4.03 -2.87 -3.22
C GLU A 36 3.51 -2.25 -4.53
N TYR A 37 2.38 -1.53 -4.47
CA TYR A 37 1.69 -1.06 -5.66
C TYR A 37 2.13 0.32 -6.14
N LYS A 38 2.93 1.06 -5.36
CA LYS A 38 3.46 2.39 -5.69
C LYS A 38 2.38 3.31 -6.29
N PRO A 39 1.27 3.56 -5.57
CA PRO A 39 0.26 4.51 -6.00
C PRO A 39 0.81 5.94 -5.95
N GLN A 40 0.11 6.89 -6.58
CA GLN A 40 0.45 8.30 -6.45
C GLN A 40 0.07 8.83 -5.06
N ASP A 41 -1.17 8.54 -4.64
CA ASP A 41 -1.71 8.91 -3.33
C ASP A 41 -2.26 7.67 -2.59
N ALA A 42 -2.55 7.81 -1.31
CA ALA A 42 -3.27 6.80 -0.54
C ALA A 42 -4.42 7.42 0.24
N THR A 43 -5.55 6.71 0.31
CA THR A 43 -6.71 7.11 1.11
C THR A 43 -6.87 6.19 2.30
N THR A 44 -7.26 6.79 3.42
CA THR A 44 -7.68 6.08 4.62
C THR A 44 -9.11 6.47 4.95
N ASN A 45 -9.74 5.67 5.79
CA ASN A 45 -11.01 5.99 6.42
C ASN A 45 -11.04 5.31 7.81
N PRO A 46 -11.98 5.65 8.70
CA PRO A 46 -12.02 5.09 10.05
C PRO A 46 -11.99 3.55 10.10
N SER A 47 -12.68 2.88 9.18
CA SER A 47 -12.72 1.42 9.11
C SER A 47 -11.36 0.82 8.72
N LEU A 48 -10.65 1.44 7.77
CA LEU A 48 -9.33 0.99 7.33
C LEU A 48 -8.27 1.19 8.43
N ILE A 49 -8.34 2.30 9.17
CA ILE A 49 -7.45 2.53 10.32
C ILE A 49 -7.73 1.52 11.43
N LEU A 50 -9.00 1.22 11.72
CA LEU A 50 -9.35 0.20 12.70
C LEU A 50 -8.77 -1.17 12.34
N ALA A 51 -8.90 -1.57 11.07
CA ALA A 51 -8.35 -2.83 10.59
C ALA A 51 -6.82 -2.85 10.70
N ALA A 52 -6.13 -1.78 10.29
CA ALA A 52 -4.67 -1.67 10.37
C ALA A 52 -4.16 -1.67 11.82
N ALA A 53 -4.82 -0.95 12.73
CA ALA A 53 -4.45 -0.88 14.15
C ALA A 53 -4.53 -2.25 14.87
N GLN A 54 -5.31 -3.20 14.35
CA GLN A 54 -5.39 -4.56 14.88
C GLN A 54 -4.26 -5.48 14.37
N MET A 55 -3.51 -5.07 13.34
CA MET A 55 -2.46 -5.88 12.75
C MET A 55 -1.21 -5.91 13.64
N PRO A 56 -0.58 -7.08 13.88
CA PRO A 56 0.64 -7.18 14.67
C PRO A 56 1.78 -6.29 14.16
N ALA A 57 1.87 -6.10 12.84
CA ALA A 57 2.91 -5.29 12.21
C ALA A 57 2.85 -3.80 12.59
N TYR A 58 1.72 -3.32 13.10
CA TYR A 58 1.49 -1.90 13.39
C TYR A 58 1.33 -1.60 14.90
N GLN A 59 1.54 -2.59 15.77
CA GLN A 59 1.34 -2.42 17.20
C GLN A 59 2.27 -1.38 17.82
N GLU A 60 3.50 -1.27 17.34
CA GLU A 60 4.44 -0.24 17.82
C GLU A 60 3.90 1.18 17.59
N LEU A 61 3.29 1.45 16.43
CA LEU A 61 2.67 2.73 16.12
C LEU A 61 1.44 3.00 16.99
N VAL A 62 0.65 1.96 17.28
CA VAL A 62 -0.52 2.08 18.16
C VAL A 62 -0.09 2.40 19.59
N GLU A 63 0.93 1.73 20.12
CA GLU A 63 1.48 1.99 21.44
C GLU A 63 2.09 3.39 21.54
N GLU A 64 2.80 3.84 20.50
CA GLU A 64 3.31 5.22 20.43
C GLU A 64 2.17 6.24 20.48
N ALA A 65 1.11 6.03 19.71
CA ALA A 65 -0.07 6.91 19.70
C ALA A 65 -0.77 6.95 21.07
N ILE A 66 -0.89 5.80 21.75
CA ILE A 66 -1.43 5.72 23.12
C ILE A 66 -0.54 6.47 24.10
N ALA A 67 0.78 6.26 24.04
CA ALA A 67 1.74 6.94 24.92
C ALA A 67 1.72 8.45 24.72
N TYR A 68 1.62 8.90 23.47
CA TYR A 68 1.47 10.31 23.12
C TYR A 68 0.20 10.91 23.73
N GLY A 69 -0.95 10.24 23.60
CA GLY A 69 -2.22 10.68 24.19
C GLY A 69 -2.14 10.82 25.71
N LYS A 70 -1.60 9.81 26.40
CA LYS A 70 -1.39 9.82 27.87
C LYS A 70 -0.47 10.97 28.30
N LYS A 71 0.57 11.28 27.54
CA LYS A 71 1.52 12.36 27.85
C LYS A 71 0.86 13.74 27.80
N LEU A 72 -0.14 13.93 26.95
CA LEU A 72 -0.88 15.19 26.82
C LEU A 72 -2.01 15.34 27.86
N GLY A 73 -2.15 14.39 28.78
CA GLY A 73 -3.18 14.41 29.83
C GLY A 73 -4.50 13.77 29.42
N GLY A 74 -4.48 12.93 28.38
CA GLY A 74 -5.57 12.00 28.06
C GLY A 74 -5.62 10.77 28.97
#